data_AF-F8L0F1-F1
#
_entry.id   AF-F8L0F1-F1
#
_cell.length_a   1.000
_cell.length_b   1.000
_cell.length_c   1.000
_cell.angle_alpha   90.00
_cell.angle_beta   90.00
_cell.angle_gamma   90.00
#
_symmetry.space_group_name_H-M   'P 1'
#
loop_
_entity.id
_entity.type
_entity.pdbx_description
1 polymer ?
#
loop_
_entity_poly.entity_id
_entity_poly.type
_entity_poly.pdbx_seq_one_letter_code
_entity_poly.pdbx_strand_id
1 'polypeptide(L)'
;MSIGTTIHYRGYLKDHASIDACIEAIRNFASKKGWEFEEFEEKDITIDRMYEDDQEKVHEWEYHGPIKGITVNTHETCEDLCFAFDNDLFFQEYVKTQYAPSDVHVEIINLLRSLQEHTKELVVDDEGQYWDTQDLETLNANLQETQELLEEILNDNPSCEGPVWLPDGRIADFVEKDALEEPAEKSEE
;
A
#
# COMPACT_ATOMS: atom_id res chain seq x y z
N MET A 1 -13.29 -10.24 -3.14
CA MET A 1 -13.55 -9.10 -4.03
C MET A 1 -13.06 -7.90 -3.23
N SER A 2 -11.92 -7.31 -3.59
CA SER A 2 -11.46 -6.08 -2.95
C SER A 2 -12.36 -4.96 -3.45
N ILE A 3 -12.91 -4.16 -2.53
CA ILE A 3 -13.68 -2.98 -2.88
C ILE A 3 -12.92 -1.84 -2.25
N GLY A 4 -12.15 -1.13 -3.06
CA GLY A 4 -11.25 -0.15 -2.49
C GLY A 4 -10.82 0.92 -3.45
N THR A 5 -10.15 1.90 -2.85
CA THR A 5 -9.32 2.87 -3.56
C THR A 5 -7.89 2.64 -3.08
N THR A 6 -7.15 1.82 -3.82
CA THR A 6 -5.74 1.53 -3.59
C THR A 6 -4.86 2.25 -4.60
N ILE A 7 -3.61 2.50 -4.19
CA ILE A 7 -2.53 2.93 -5.07
C ILE A 7 -1.54 1.77 -5.13
N HIS A 8 -1.48 1.11 -6.28
CA HIS A 8 -0.47 0.10 -6.58
C HIS A 8 0.73 0.78 -7.23
N TYR A 9 1.95 0.45 -6.79
CA TYR A 9 3.16 1.00 -7.37
C TYR A 9 4.26 -0.03 -7.46
N ARG A 10 5.03 0.07 -8.54
CA ARG A 10 6.20 -0.77 -8.79
C ARG A 10 7.25 -0.01 -9.58
N GLY A 11 8.50 -0.40 -9.47
CA GLY A 11 9.54 0.23 -10.25
C GLY A 11 10.91 -0.40 -10.10
N TYR A 12 11.84 0.17 -10.85
CA TYR A 12 13.25 -0.14 -10.80
C TYR A 12 14.05 1.10 -10.46
N LEU A 13 14.95 1.02 -9.48
CA LEU A 13 15.88 2.11 -9.17
C LEU A 13 16.99 2.24 -10.23
N LYS A 14 17.60 3.43 -10.32
CA LYS A 14 18.68 3.73 -11.28
C LYS A 14 19.93 2.89 -11.04
N ASP A 15 20.32 2.76 -9.79
CA ASP A 15 21.50 2.03 -9.33
C ASP A 15 21.39 1.77 -7.81
N HIS A 16 22.36 1.05 -7.23
CA HIS A 16 22.37 0.79 -5.79
C HIS A 16 22.48 2.07 -4.94
N ALA A 17 23.15 3.13 -5.44
CA ALA A 17 23.21 4.40 -4.72
C ALA A 17 21.83 5.07 -4.61
N SER A 18 20.92 4.74 -5.53
CA SER A 18 19.55 5.22 -5.53
C SER A 18 18.69 4.60 -4.42
N ILE A 19 19.09 3.48 -3.81
CA ILE A 19 18.37 2.92 -2.64
C ILE A 19 18.41 3.92 -1.49
N ASP A 20 19.62 4.33 -1.09
CA ASP A 20 19.80 5.29 0.01
C ASP A 20 19.23 6.66 -0.34
N ALA A 21 19.39 7.10 -1.59
CA ALA A 21 18.83 8.37 -2.04
C ALA A 21 17.29 8.39 -2.01
N CYS A 22 16.65 7.27 -2.40
CA CYS A 22 15.19 7.13 -2.37
C CYS A 22 14.67 7.11 -0.91
N ILE A 23 15.30 6.34 -0.02
CA ILE A 23 14.97 6.32 1.41
C ILE A 23 15.13 7.71 2.01
N GLU A 24 16.22 8.43 1.69
CA GLU A 24 16.43 9.80 2.15
C GLU A 24 15.35 10.77 1.63
N ALA A 25 14.93 10.63 0.37
CA ALA A 25 13.86 11.43 -0.21
C ALA A 25 12.52 11.20 0.50
N ILE A 26 12.16 9.92 0.72
CA ILE A 26 10.94 9.52 1.45
C ILE A 26 10.96 10.08 2.88
N ARG A 27 12.07 9.88 3.60
CA ARG A 27 12.30 10.40 4.95
C ARG A 27 12.12 11.91 5.01
N ASN A 28 12.72 12.64 4.07
CA ASN A 28 12.64 14.10 4.00
C ASN A 28 11.21 14.57 3.70
N PHE A 29 10.47 13.84 2.87
CA PHE A 29 9.07 14.12 2.59
C PHE A 29 8.21 13.89 3.83
N ALA A 30 8.30 12.70 4.45
CA ALA A 30 7.58 12.32 5.67
C ALA A 30 7.84 13.32 6.80
N SER A 31 9.10 13.68 7.03
CA SER A 31 9.49 14.67 8.05
C SER A 31 8.85 16.05 7.84
N LYS A 32 8.71 16.50 6.59
CA LYS A 32 8.06 17.79 6.26
C LYS A 32 6.55 17.75 6.50
N LYS A 33 5.93 16.57 6.36
CA LYS A 33 4.51 16.34 6.64
C LYS A 33 4.23 16.05 8.11
N GLY A 34 5.26 15.75 8.89
CA GLY A 34 5.11 15.30 10.27
C GLY A 34 4.65 13.85 10.39
N TRP A 35 4.87 13.05 9.33
CA TRP A 35 4.59 11.62 9.32
C TRP A 35 5.70 10.85 10.03
N GLU A 36 5.31 9.86 10.83
CA GLU A 36 6.24 8.92 11.44
C GLU A 36 6.72 7.93 10.39
N PHE A 37 7.95 7.44 10.54
CA PHE A 37 8.54 6.47 9.62
C PHE A 37 9.56 5.59 10.34
N GLU A 38 9.76 4.38 9.82
CA GLU A 38 10.76 3.43 10.29
C GLU A 38 11.55 2.88 9.10
N GLU A 39 12.88 2.98 9.17
CA GLU A 39 13.77 2.36 8.20
C GLU A 39 14.09 0.93 8.62
N PHE A 40 14.18 0.01 7.66
CA PHE A 40 14.46 -1.40 7.94
C PHE A 40 15.46 -1.99 6.93
N GLU A 41 16.11 -3.07 7.37
CA GLU A 41 17.00 -3.89 6.55
C GLU A 41 16.86 -5.35 6.96
N GLU A 42 16.46 -6.20 6.04
CA GLU A 42 16.38 -7.64 6.23
C GLU A 42 17.42 -8.33 5.36
N LYS A 43 18.13 -9.31 5.92
CA LYS A 43 19.29 -9.92 5.23
C LYS A 43 18.95 -11.17 4.43
N ASP A 44 17.88 -11.85 4.81
CA ASP A 44 17.47 -13.13 4.28
C ASP A 44 15.95 -13.24 4.40
N ILE A 45 15.25 -12.72 3.39
CA ILE A 45 13.79 -12.77 3.30
C ILE A 45 13.37 -13.45 2.00
N THR A 46 12.20 -14.05 2.02
CA THR A 46 11.48 -14.48 0.81
C THR A 46 10.25 -13.60 0.67
N ILE A 47 10.11 -12.91 -0.46
CA ILE A 47 8.92 -12.10 -0.77
C ILE A 47 8.43 -12.44 -2.18
N ASP A 48 7.11 -12.51 -2.32
CA ASP A 48 6.48 -12.65 -3.62
C ASP A 48 6.54 -11.33 -4.37
N ARG A 49 6.87 -11.40 -5.65
CA ARG A 49 6.85 -10.27 -6.58
C ARG A 49 5.94 -10.65 -7.73
N MET A 50 5.04 -9.75 -8.10
CA MET A 50 4.08 -10.02 -9.17
C MET A 50 3.69 -8.76 -9.91
N TYR A 51 3.86 -8.68 -11.22
CA TYR A 51 3.31 -7.55 -11.99
C TYR A 51 2.69 -7.97 -13.32
N GLU A 52 1.76 -7.16 -13.81
CA GLU A 52 1.17 -7.27 -15.14
C GLU A 52 1.92 -6.37 -16.14
N ASP A 53 2.32 -6.93 -17.29
CA ASP A 53 2.95 -6.18 -18.37
C ASP A 53 1.93 -5.59 -19.37
N ASP A 54 2.41 -4.80 -20.34
CA ASP A 54 1.57 -4.13 -21.35
C ASP A 54 0.75 -5.10 -22.24
N GLN A 55 1.00 -6.42 -22.15
CA GLN A 55 0.26 -7.47 -22.87
C GLN A 55 -0.72 -8.20 -21.96
N GLU A 56 -1.06 -7.64 -20.81
CA GLU A 56 -1.92 -8.23 -19.78
C GLU A 56 -1.36 -9.57 -19.26
N LYS A 57 -0.03 -9.76 -19.35
CA LYS A 57 0.63 -10.97 -18.85
C LYS A 57 1.14 -10.72 -17.44
N VAL A 58 0.67 -11.55 -16.51
CA VAL A 58 1.17 -11.61 -15.14
C VAL A 58 2.53 -12.32 -15.09
N HIS A 59 3.51 -11.67 -14.48
CA HIS A 59 4.83 -12.22 -14.14
C HIS A 59 4.89 -12.32 -12.63
N GLU A 60 5.11 -13.53 -12.10
CA GLU A 60 5.18 -13.81 -10.67
C GLU A 60 6.47 -14.58 -10.38
N TRP A 61 7.19 -14.19 -9.32
CA TRP A 61 8.38 -14.89 -8.84
C TRP A 61 8.61 -14.64 -7.35
N GLU A 62 9.28 -15.59 -6.70
CA GLU A 62 9.80 -15.42 -5.34
C GLU A 62 11.17 -14.76 -5.41
N TYR A 63 11.32 -13.61 -4.74
CA TYR A 63 12.61 -13.01 -4.46
C TYR A 63 13.18 -13.62 -3.18
N HIS A 64 14.43 -14.08 -3.24
CA HIS A 64 15.19 -14.53 -2.07
C HIS A 64 16.46 -13.70 -1.93
N GLY A 65 16.59 -12.98 -0.81
CA GLY A 65 17.78 -12.18 -0.56
C GLY A 65 17.53 -11.03 0.41
N PRO A 66 18.47 -10.09 0.51
CA PRO A 66 18.31 -8.94 1.39
C PRO A 66 17.40 -7.87 0.77
N ILE A 67 16.66 -7.18 1.63
CA ILE A 67 15.91 -5.97 1.28
C ILE A 67 16.30 -4.84 2.22
N LYS A 68 16.20 -3.62 1.71
CA LYS A 68 16.31 -2.39 2.50
C LYS A 68 15.12 -1.50 2.19
N GLY A 69 14.58 -0.82 3.18
CA GLY A 69 13.36 -0.09 2.99
C GLY A 69 12.99 0.90 4.07
N ILE A 70 11.79 1.45 3.92
CA ILE A 70 11.17 2.40 4.84
C ILE A 70 9.66 2.21 4.85
N THR A 71 9.05 2.19 6.04
CA THR A 71 7.61 2.31 6.25
C THR A 71 7.27 3.72 6.70
N VAL A 72 6.14 4.27 6.25
CA VAL A 72 5.69 5.63 6.58
C VAL A 72 4.22 5.58 7.02
N ASN A 73 3.96 6.06 8.24
CA ASN A 73 2.60 6.22 8.75
C ASN A 73 2.03 7.56 8.29
N THR A 74 1.14 7.51 7.31
CA THR A 74 0.61 8.72 6.65
C THR A 74 -0.62 9.29 7.35
N HIS A 75 -1.47 8.44 7.92
CA HIS A 75 -2.69 8.78 8.63
C HIS A 75 -3.19 7.61 9.48
N GLU A 76 -3.91 7.87 10.58
CA GLU A 76 -4.43 6.83 11.49
C GLU A 76 -5.50 5.90 10.88
N THR A 77 -6.03 6.28 9.72
CA THR A 77 -6.99 5.49 8.94
C THR A 77 -6.46 5.09 7.56
N CYS A 78 -5.15 5.22 7.34
CA CYS A 78 -4.50 4.76 6.11
C CYS A 78 -3.55 3.62 6.46
N GLU A 79 -3.45 2.61 5.59
CA GLU A 79 -2.38 1.64 5.71
C GLU A 79 -1.01 2.32 5.64
N ASP A 80 -0.01 1.72 6.29
CA ASP A 80 1.36 2.20 6.21
C ASP A 80 1.88 2.09 4.78
N LEU A 81 2.51 3.16 4.32
CA LEU A 81 3.15 3.20 3.01
C LEU A 81 4.53 2.55 3.13
N CYS A 82 4.76 1.42 2.44
CA CYS A 82 6.00 0.65 2.55
C CYS A 82 6.79 0.61 1.24
N PHE A 83 8.08 0.94 1.31
CA PHE A 83 9.00 0.76 0.19
C PHE A 83 10.08 -0.26 0.57
N ALA A 84 10.02 -1.46 -0.04
CA ALA A 84 11.01 -2.52 0.12
C ALA A 84 11.81 -2.72 -1.17
N PHE A 85 13.06 -2.24 -1.18
CA PHE A 85 13.98 -2.34 -2.31
C PHE A 85 14.83 -3.60 -2.18
N ASP A 86 14.83 -4.43 -3.22
CA ASP A 86 15.68 -5.62 -3.31
C ASP A 86 17.01 -5.36 -4.03
N ASN A 87 17.90 -6.35 -4.02
CA ASN A 87 19.20 -6.27 -4.70
C ASN A 87 19.09 -6.15 -6.23
N ASP A 88 17.97 -6.53 -6.83
CA ASP A 88 17.72 -6.37 -8.26
C ASP A 88 17.23 -4.94 -8.58
N LEU A 89 17.21 -4.07 -7.56
CA LEU A 89 16.75 -2.68 -7.60
C LEU A 89 15.24 -2.58 -7.84
N PHE A 90 14.51 -3.67 -7.68
CA PHE A 90 13.07 -3.73 -7.85
C PHE A 90 12.37 -3.42 -6.52
N PHE A 91 11.22 -2.77 -6.63
CA PHE A 91 10.28 -2.61 -5.54
C PHE A 91 8.86 -2.66 -6.09
N GLN A 92 7.96 -3.11 -5.25
CA GLN A 92 6.55 -3.22 -5.53
C GLN A 92 5.80 -3.28 -4.21
N GLU A 93 4.72 -2.50 -4.12
CA GLU A 93 3.79 -2.54 -3.01
C GLU A 93 2.46 -1.86 -3.40
N TYR A 94 1.47 -1.89 -2.53
CA TYR A 94 0.23 -1.15 -2.66
C TYR A 94 -0.21 -0.58 -1.32
N VAL A 95 -0.91 0.55 -1.35
CA VAL A 95 -1.47 1.19 -0.15
C VAL A 95 -2.96 1.47 -0.36
N LYS A 96 -3.78 1.02 0.58
CA LYS A 96 -5.21 1.33 0.63
C LYS A 96 -5.42 2.66 1.33
N THR A 97 -6.08 3.56 0.62
CA THR A 97 -6.29 4.96 1.06
C THR A 97 -7.76 5.29 1.32
N GLN A 98 -8.67 4.35 1.03
CA GLN A 98 -10.12 4.59 0.99
C GLN A 98 -10.75 5.12 2.29
N TYR A 99 -10.12 4.86 3.45
CA TYR A 99 -10.61 5.30 4.76
C TYR A 99 -9.94 6.58 5.24
N ALA A 100 -8.95 7.08 4.52
CA ALA A 100 -8.26 8.31 4.82
C ALA A 100 -8.91 9.50 4.12
N PRO A 101 -8.78 10.72 4.68
CA PRO A 101 -9.10 11.94 3.95
C PRO A 101 -8.37 12.00 2.59
N SER A 102 -9.03 12.56 1.57
CA SER A 102 -8.51 12.56 0.20
C SER A 102 -7.19 13.30 0.02
N ASP A 103 -6.85 14.24 0.90
CA ASP A 103 -5.55 14.90 0.91
C ASP A 103 -4.41 13.93 1.25
N VAL A 104 -4.63 12.90 2.07
CA VAL A 104 -3.65 11.84 2.32
C VAL A 104 -3.31 11.11 1.04
N HIS A 105 -4.33 10.70 0.27
CA HIS A 105 -4.15 10.07 -1.03
C HIS A 105 -3.34 10.97 -1.99
N VAL A 106 -3.72 12.25 -2.09
CA VAL A 106 -3.00 13.23 -2.93
C VAL A 106 -1.54 13.37 -2.52
N GLU A 107 -1.23 13.37 -1.22
CA GLU A 107 0.14 13.51 -0.74
C GLU A 107 0.99 12.24 -0.95
N ILE A 108 0.39 11.05 -0.89
CA ILE A 108 1.04 9.80 -1.31
C ILE A 108 1.40 9.87 -2.81
N ILE A 109 0.47 10.33 -3.65
CA ILE A 109 0.72 10.55 -5.08
C ILE A 109 1.85 11.56 -5.30
N ASN A 110 1.89 12.66 -4.56
CA ASN A 110 2.96 13.65 -4.64
C ASN A 110 4.32 13.06 -4.23
N LEU A 111 4.36 12.22 -3.19
CA LEU A 111 5.55 11.49 -2.80
C LEU A 111 6.01 10.58 -3.95
N LEU A 112 5.14 9.71 -4.47
CA LEU A 112 5.47 8.81 -5.58
C LEU A 112 6.01 9.56 -6.81
N ARG A 113 5.40 10.70 -7.17
CA ARG A 113 5.91 11.56 -8.25
C ARG A 113 7.33 12.08 -7.97
N SER A 114 7.62 12.45 -6.73
CA SER A 114 8.97 12.90 -6.36
C SER A 114 10.01 11.78 -6.54
N LEU A 115 9.64 10.52 -6.28
CA LEU A 115 10.55 9.38 -6.41
C LEU A 115 10.93 9.04 -7.86
N GLN A 116 10.22 9.58 -8.85
CA GLN A 116 10.57 9.41 -10.27
C GLN A 116 12.02 9.85 -10.57
N GLU A 117 12.58 10.77 -9.79
CA GLU A 117 13.97 11.20 -9.93
C GLU A 117 15.01 10.14 -9.53
N HIS A 118 14.61 9.10 -8.79
CA HIS A 118 15.48 8.01 -8.32
C HIS A 118 15.24 6.69 -9.08
N THR A 119 14.19 6.62 -9.90
CA THR A 119 13.79 5.42 -10.63
C THR A 119 14.20 5.45 -12.11
N LYS A 120 14.54 4.29 -12.69
CA LYS A 120 14.53 4.08 -14.15
C LYS A 120 13.12 4.03 -14.69
N GLU A 121 12.25 3.41 -13.90
CA GLU A 121 10.84 3.18 -14.20
C GLU A 121 10.07 3.20 -12.88
N LEU A 122 8.93 3.89 -12.90
CA LEU A 122 7.94 3.86 -11.83
C LEU A 122 6.58 3.77 -12.52
N VAL A 123 5.89 2.66 -12.29
CA VAL A 123 4.51 2.42 -12.72
C VAL A 123 3.64 2.59 -11.49
N VAL A 124 2.60 3.41 -11.62
CA VAL A 124 1.59 3.64 -10.60
C VAL A 124 0.24 3.35 -11.24
N ASP A 125 -0.51 2.45 -10.62
CA ASP A 125 -1.90 2.18 -10.93
C ASP A 125 -2.73 2.67 -9.74
N ASP A 126 -3.48 3.74 -9.99
CA ASP A 126 -4.22 4.49 -8.98
C ASP A 126 -5.71 4.34 -9.25
N GLU A 127 -6.39 3.52 -8.44
CA GLU A 127 -7.84 3.31 -8.54
C GLU A 127 -8.63 4.60 -8.25
N GLY A 128 -8.01 5.57 -7.55
CA GLY A 128 -8.55 6.91 -7.33
C GLY A 128 -8.50 7.81 -8.56
N GLN A 129 -7.75 7.42 -9.60
CA GLN A 129 -7.54 8.11 -10.88
C GLN A 129 -6.84 9.49 -10.76
N TYR A 130 -6.35 9.86 -9.58
CA TYR A 130 -5.70 11.15 -9.35
C TYR A 130 -4.29 11.22 -9.96
N TRP A 131 -3.58 10.08 -10.05
CA TRP A 131 -2.27 9.96 -10.69
C TRP A 131 -2.29 10.46 -12.15
N ASP A 132 -3.32 10.17 -12.93
CA ASP A 132 -3.37 10.58 -14.33
C ASP A 132 -4.12 11.90 -14.54
N THR A 133 -5.17 12.13 -13.75
CA THR A 133 -6.10 13.24 -14.00
C THR A 133 -5.75 14.51 -13.23
N GLN A 134 -5.13 14.38 -12.05
CA GLN A 134 -5.02 15.45 -11.05
C GLN A 134 -6.38 16.07 -10.67
N ASP A 135 -7.47 15.33 -10.89
CA ASP A 135 -8.84 15.79 -10.65
C ASP A 135 -9.31 15.38 -9.25
N LEU A 136 -9.34 16.37 -8.36
CA LEU A 136 -9.79 16.17 -6.99
C LEU A 136 -11.29 15.86 -6.89
N GLU A 137 -12.13 16.33 -7.83
CA GLU A 137 -13.55 16.00 -7.83
C GLU A 137 -13.76 14.52 -8.14
N THR A 138 -13.01 13.99 -9.12
CA THR A 138 -13.03 12.58 -9.49
C THR A 138 -12.52 11.69 -8.34
N LEU A 139 -11.40 12.06 -7.71
CA LEU A 139 -10.88 11.33 -6.53
C LEU A 139 -11.91 11.27 -5.40
N ASN A 140 -12.52 12.40 -5.05
CA ASN A 140 -13.52 12.45 -3.99
C ASN A 140 -14.77 11.63 -4.34
N ALA A 141 -15.21 11.64 -5.60
CA ALA A 141 -16.32 10.82 -6.06
C ALA A 141 -16.00 9.32 -5.92
N ASN A 142 -14.83 8.88 -6.38
CA ASN A 142 -14.40 7.47 -6.28
C ASN A 142 -14.30 6.99 -4.82
N LEU A 143 -13.73 7.82 -3.94
CA LEU A 143 -13.65 7.51 -2.50
C LEU A 143 -15.04 7.41 -1.88
N GLN A 144 -15.95 8.34 -2.22
CA GLN A 144 -17.33 8.33 -1.73
C GLN A 144 -18.10 7.11 -2.23
N GLU A 145 -18.02 6.79 -3.53
CA GLU A 145 -18.68 5.61 -4.11
C GLU A 145 -18.21 4.31 -3.46
N THR A 146 -16.90 4.18 -3.20
CA THR A 146 -16.32 3.03 -2.50
C THR A 146 -16.88 2.90 -1.08
N GLN A 147 -16.99 4.02 -0.35
CA GLN A 147 -17.54 4.05 1.00
C GLN A 147 -19.03 3.68 1.01
N GLU A 148 -19.83 4.22 0.09
CA GLU A 148 -21.27 3.91 -0.03
C GLU A 148 -21.49 2.43 -0.36
N LEU A 149 -20.67 1.85 -1.25
CA LEU A 149 -20.74 0.43 -1.59
C LEU A 149 -20.39 -0.48 -0.40
N LEU A 150 -19.38 -0.11 0.40
CA LEU A 150 -19.04 -0.85 1.61
C LEU A 150 -20.20 -0.82 2.62
N GLU A 151 -20.83 0.34 2.81
CA GLU A 151 -21.99 0.48 3.68
C GLU A 151 -23.18 -0.37 3.22
N GLU A 152 -23.46 -0.41 1.92
CA GLU A 152 -24.49 -1.29 1.33
C GLU A 152 -24.20 -2.76 1.64
N ILE A 153 -22.96 -3.20 1.41
CA ILE A 153 -22.55 -4.59 1.65
C ILE A 153 -22.69 -4.97 3.13
N LEU A 154 -22.26 -4.11 4.05
CA LEU A 154 -22.36 -4.37 5.48
C LEU A 154 -23.81 -4.40 5.97
N ASN A 155 -24.68 -3.56 5.39
CA ASN A 155 -26.12 -3.57 5.69
C ASN A 155 -26.79 -4.87 5.22
N ASP A 156 -26.41 -5.37 4.04
CA ASP A 156 -26.96 -6.60 3.47
C ASP A 156 -26.39 -7.87 4.13
N ASN A 157 -25.22 -7.77 4.79
CA ASN A 157 -24.52 -8.89 5.41
C ASN A 157 -24.24 -8.60 6.90
N PRO A 158 -25.26 -8.70 7.78
CA PRO A 158 -25.11 -8.35 9.20
C PRO A 158 -24.18 -9.29 10.00
N SER A 159 -23.79 -10.44 9.42
CA SER A 159 -22.76 -11.33 9.95
C SER A 159 -21.33 -10.81 9.73
N CYS A 160 -21.17 -9.77 8.91
CA CYS A 160 -19.89 -9.14 8.65
C CYS A 160 -19.72 -7.87 9.48
N GLU A 161 -18.47 -7.45 9.67
CA GLU A 161 -18.09 -6.14 10.19
C GLU A 161 -16.85 -5.61 9.48
N GLY A 162 -16.72 -4.29 9.41
CA GLY A 162 -15.65 -3.63 8.69
C GLY A 162 -15.74 -2.10 8.79
N PRO A 163 -14.66 -1.37 8.47
CA PRO A 163 -13.31 -1.89 8.20
C PRO A 163 -12.65 -2.50 9.44
N VAL A 164 -11.74 -3.47 9.23
CA VAL A 164 -10.99 -4.13 10.31
C VAL A 164 -9.48 -4.06 10.04
N TRP A 165 -8.72 -3.62 11.04
CA TRP A 165 -7.26 -3.69 11.04
C TRP A 165 -6.81 -5.13 11.28
N LEU A 166 -6.00 -5.65 10.35
CA LEU A 166 -5.39 -6.96 10.44
C LEU A 166 -4.06 -6.90 11.23
N PRO A 167 -3.59 -8.02 11.81
CA PRO A 167 -2.34 -8.04 12.58
C PRO A 167 -1.08 -7.65 11.81
N ASP A 168 -1.11 -7.74 10.48
CA ASP A 168 -0.03 -7.34 9.58
C ASP A 168 -0.04 -5.84 9.23
N GLY A 169 -0.97 -5.06 9.79
CA GLY A 169 -1.12 -3.63 9.54
C GLY A 169 -1.93 -3.30 8.28
N ARG A 170 -2.50 -4.30 7.59
CA ARG A 170 -3.43 -4.07 6.47
C ARG A 170 -4.85 -3.83 6.97
N ILE A 171 -5.68 -3.22 6.12
CA ILE A 171 -7.10 -3.00 6.41
C ILE A 171 -7.94 -3.91 5.52
N ALA A 172 -8.65 -4.84 6.13
CA ALA A 172 -9.70 -5.61 5.47
C ALA A 172 -10.98 -4.78 5.34
N ASP A 173 -11.61 -4.81 4.17
CA ASP A 173 -12.85 -4.08 3.94
C ASP A 173 -13.96 -4.53 4.89
N PHE A 174 -14.08 -5.85 5.06
CA PHE A 174 -14.94 -6.49 6.03
C PHE A 174 -14.50 -7.94 6.27
N VAL A 175 -14.86 -8.49 7.43
CA VAL A 175 -14.64 -9.89 7.82
C VAL A 175 -15.93 -10.48 8.40
N GLU A 176 -16.08 -11.80 8.38
CA GLU A 176 -17.14 -12.48 9.15
C GLU A 176 -16.82 -12.37 10.65
N LYS A 177 -17.82 -12.01 11.47
CA LYS A 177 -17.64 -11.81 12.93
C LYS A 177 -17.07 -13.02 13.65
N ASP A 178 -17.43 -14.22 13.20
CA ASP A 178 -16.98 -15.48 13.80
C ASP A 178 -15.56 -15.90 13.33
N ALA A 179 -14.96 -15.19 12.35
CA ALA A 179 -13.63 -15.50 11.83
C ALA A 179 -12.48 -14.93 12.68
N LEU A 180 -12.77 -14.00 13.61
CA LEU A 180 -11.79 -13.39 14.52
C LEU A 180 -11.69 -14.12 15.87
N GLU A 181 -12.56 -15.09 16.16
CA GLU A 181 -12.44 -15.95 17.34
C GLU A 181 -11.44 -17.08 17.05
N GLU A 182 -10.18 -16.94 17.50
CA GLU A 182 -9.28 -18.08 17.57
C GLU A 182 -9.94 -19.19 18.41
N PRO A 183 -9.91 -20.48 17.97
CA PRO A 183 -10.44 -21.55 18.79
C PRO A 183 -9.64 -21.63 20.09
N ALA A 184 -10.33 -21.38 21.21
CA ALA A 184 -9.77 -21.53 22.55
C ALA A 184 -8.97 -22.84 22.64
N GLU A 185 -7.67 -22.74 22.93
CA GLU A 185 -6.81 -23.88 23.20
C GLU A 185 -7.53 -24.82 24.17
N LYS A 186 -7.94 -26.00 23.67
CA LYS A 186 -8.28 -27.09 24.56
C LYS A 186 -6.99 -27.56 25.19
N SER A 187 -6.71 -27.05 26.38
CA SER A 187 -5.78 -27.68 27.31
C SER A 187 -6.34 -29.06 27.63
N GLU A 188 -5.81 -30.10 26.96
CA GLU A 188 -6.04 -31.47 27.37
C GLU A 188 -5.21 -31.76 28.63
N GLU A 189 -5.92 -32.09 29.72
CA GLU A 189 -5.40 -32.65 30.96
C GLU A 189 -4.84 -34.07 30.78
#